data_AF-A0A7W1RV56-F1
#
_entry.id   AF-A0A7W1RV56-F1
#
_cell.length_a   1.000
_cell.length_b   1.000
_cell.length_c   1.000
_cell.angle_alpha   90.00
_cell.angle_beta   90.00
_cell.angle_gamma   90.00
#
_symmetry.space_group_name_H-M   'P 1'
#
loop_
_entity.id
_entity.type
_entity.pdbx_description
1 polymer ?
#
loop_
_entity_poly.entity_id
_entity_poly.type
_entity_poly.pdbx_seq_one_letter_code
_entity_poly.pdbx_strand_id
1 'polypeptide(L)' 'HRERAAALPHWLNHYNRTRPHSSLGGQPPISRVHNVRGQDI' A
#
# COMPACT_ATOMS: atom_id res chain seq x y z
N HIS A 1 -0.11 -21.01 -11.33
CA HIS A 1 -0.61 -19.69 -10.88
C HIS A 1 -1.25 -19.65 -9.48
N ARG A 2 -1.51 -20.78 -8.80
CA ARG A 2 -2.16 -20.78 -7.47
C ARG A 2 -1.29 -20.18 -6.35
N GLU A 3 0.00 -20.46 -6.35
CA GLU A 3 0.95 -19.95 -5.35
C GLU A 3 1.07 -18.42 -5.36
N ARG A 4 1.14 -17.83 -6.56
CA ARG A 4 1.16 -16.38 -6.74
C ARG A 4 -0.13 -15.72 -6.22
N ALA A 5 -1.29 -16.34 -6.48
CA ALA A 5 -2.57 -15.84 -6.01
C ALA A 5 -2.69 -15.89 -4.47
N ALA A 6 -2.18 -16.95 -3.84
CA ALA A 6 -2.15 -17.08 -2.37
C ALA A 6 -1.20 -16.07 -1.71
N ALA A 7 -0.07 -15.75 -2.34
CA ALA A 7 0.90 -14.78 -1.82
C ALA A 7 0.49 -13.31 -2.05
N LEU A 8 -0.38 -13.05 -3.03
CA LEU A 8 -0.81 -11.71 -3.42
C LEU A 8 -1.36 -10.84 -2.27
N PRO A 9 -2.31 -11.31 -1.43
CA PRO A 9 -2.85 -10.48 -0.35
C PRO A 9 -1.78 -10.11 0.69
N HIS A 10 -0.87 -11.02 1.01
CA HIS A 10 0.23 -10.75 1.93
C HIS A 10 1.21 -9.72 1.35
N TRP A 11 1.57 -9.90 0.08
CA TRP A 11 2.46 -8.97 -0.62
C TRP A 11 1.86 -7.57 -0.75
N LEU A 12 0.57 -7.47 -1.05
CA LEU A 12 -0.15 -6.19 -1.15
C LEU A 12 -0.15 -5.44 0.20
N ASN A 13 -0.39 -6.15 1.31
CA ASN A 13 -0.35 -5.57 2.64
C ASN A 13 1.04 -4.99 2.95
N HIS A 14 2.09 -5.79 2.72
CA HIS A 14 3.47 -5.38 2.94
C HIS A 14 3.84 -4.15 2.07
N TYR A 15 3.51 -4.19 0.79
CA TYR A 15 3.80 -3.10 -0.14
C TYR A 15 3.12 -1.80 0.28
N ASN A 16 1.84 -1.85 0.65
CA ASN A 16 1.06 -0.66 0.96
C ASN A 16 1.36 -0.08 2.36
N ARG A 17 1.63 -0.93 3.35
CA ARG A 17 1.68 -0.52 4.77
C ARG A 17 3.09 -0.39 5.34
N THR A 18 4.05 -1.15 4.83
CA THR A 18 5.37 -1.26 5.46
C THR A 18 6.54 -1.00 4.53
N ARG A 19 6.37 -1.09 3.21
CA ARG A 19 7.48 -0.92 2.27
C ARG A 19 7.96 0.54 2.27
N PRO A 20 9.21 0.82 2.68
CA PRO A 20 9.74 2.18 2.63
C PRO A 20 9.88 2.64 1.18
N HIS A 21 9.42 3.85 0.88
CA HIS A 21 9.60 4.46 -0.43
C HIS A 21 10.51 5.68 -0.33
N SER A 22 11.59 5.70 -1.10
CA SER A 22 12.56 6.81 -1.15
C SER A 22 11.91 8.12 -1.59
N SER A 23 10.96 8.07 -2.52
CA SER A 23 10.16 9.23 -2.96
C SER A 23 9.15 9.74 -1.92
N LEU A 24 9.01 9.04 -0.80
CA LEU A 24 8.17 9.40 0.36
C LEU A 24 9.02 9.66 1.61
N GLY A 25 10.34 9.88 1.47
CA GLY A 25 11.22 10.06 2.62
C GLY A 25 11.31 8.83 3.53
N GLY A 26 11.11 7.63 2.97
CA GLY A 26 11.13 6.36 3.70
C GLY A 26 9.77 5.92 4.25
N GLN A 27 8.70 6.70 4.03
CA GLN A 27 7.36 6.32 4.46
C GLN A 27 6.68 5.32 3.51
N PRO A 28 5.73 4.51 4.00
CA PRO A 28 4.98 3.58 3.17
C PRO A 28 4.01 4.30 2.23
N PRO A 29 3.58 3.66 1.12
CA PRO A 29 2.67 4.25 0.13
C PRO A 29 1.37 4.80 0.72
N ILE A 30 0.81 4.11 1.73
CA ILE A 30 -0.42 4.54 2.39
C ILE A 30 -0.27 5.92 3.06
N SER A 31 0.94 6.33 3.46
CA SER A 31 1.19 7.66 4.01
C SER A 31 0.96 8.79 3.00
N ARG A 32 0.97 8.50 1.69
CA ARG A 32 0.62 9.47 0.64
C ARG A 32 -0.89 9.60 0.45
N VAL A 33 -1.71 8.71 1.02
CA VAL A 33 -3.16 8.85 0.99
C VAL A 33 -3.51 10.00 1.94
N HIS A 34 -3.32 11.22 1.45
CA HIS A 34 -3.93 12.41 2.01
C HIS A 34 -5.42 12.11 2.01
N ASN A 35 -6.08 12.40 3.12
CA ASN A 35 -7.52 12.29 3.26
C ASN A 35 -8.18 13.25 2.26
N VAL A 36 -8.20 12.87 0.98
CA VAL A 36 -8.93 13.55 -0.09
C VAL A 36 -10.37 13.47 0.37
N ARG A 37 -10.83 14.54 1.00
CA ARG A 37 -12.24 14.75 1.30
C ARG A 37 -12.96 14.75 -0.05
N GLY A 38 -13.42 13.58 -0.41
CA GLY A 38 -14.14 13.22 -1.63
C GLY A 38 -14.60 11.77 -1.59
N GLN A 39 -14.66 11.17 -0.40
CA GLN A 39 -15.51 10.02 -0.09
C GLN A 39 -16.74 10.60 0.62
N ASP A 40 -17.50 11.42 -0.10
CA ASP A 40 -18.90 11.63 0.25
C ASP A 40 -19.69 10.60 -0.55
N ILE A 41 -20.57 9.93 0.16
CA ILE A 41 -21.56 8.92 -0.24
C ILE A 41 -22.05 8.93 -1.70
#